data_AF-A0AAV7HPE3-F1
#
_entry.id   AF-A0AAV7HPE3-F1
#
_cell.length_a   1.000
_cell.length_b   1.000
_cell.length_c   1.000
_cell.angle_alpha   90.00
_cell.angle_beta   90.00
_cell.angle_gamma   90.00
#
_symmetry.space_group_name_H-M   'P 1'
#
loop_
_entity.id
_entity.type
_entity.pdbx_description
1 polymer ?
#
loop_
_entity_poly.entity_id
_entity_poly.type
_entity_poly.pdbx_seq_one_letter_code
_entity_poly.pdbx_strand_id
1 'polypeptide(L)'
;MDASGFRGPWDTVVDLGAGDGATTAHISHLFKKVYATDVSAPMRWALARRKFTVLNVNNWDKTGPFNMILCLNLLDRCDRPNTLLNQLRDTLAPGGRLVVALVLPFSPYVETGERGDHKPMEYLPIRVSGLEEQVATVIDSVFKPVGLRCLVWSKLPYLCEGDLRQAYCFLEDVIFVLEAEEGTEQRIKEPIKENERTGCVKKD
;
A
#
# COMPACT_ATOMS: atom_id res chain seq x y z
N MET A 1 -3.11 -17.98 -9.25
CA MET A 1 -2.30 -16.87 -8.72
C MET A 1 -0.85 -17.26 -8.94
N ASP A 2 -0.16 -16.57 -9.84
CA ASP A 2 1.27 -16.81 -10.08
C ASP A 2 2.09 -15.99 -9.09
N ALA A 3 2.91 -16.67 -8.30
CA ALA A 3 3.90 -16.00 -7.46
C ALA A 3 4.92 -15.33 -8.37
N SER A 4 5.18 -14.03 -8.16
CA SER A 4 6.07 -13.17 -8.99
C SER A 4 7.51 -13.69 -9.24
N GLY A 5 7.91 -14.83 -8.66
CA GLY A 5 9.27 -15.36 -8.73
C GLY A 5 10.33 -14.54 -7.98
N PHE A 6 10.01 -13.33 -7.51
CA PHE A 6 10.93 -12.45 -6.80
C PHE A 6 11.39 -13.06 -5.47
N ARG A 7 12.72 -13.15 -5.28
CA ARG A 7 13.34 -13.80 -4.11
C ARG A 7 14.02 -12.83 -3.14
N GLY A 8 13.99 -11.53 -3.42
CA GLY A 8 14.63 -10.51 -2.60
C GLY A 8 15.65 -9.67 -3.36
N PRO A 9 16.42 -8.82 -2.66
CA PRO A 9 16.58 -8.80 -1.19
C PRO A 9 15.33 -8.34 -0.43
N TRP A 10 15.15 -8.85 0.80
CA TRP A 10 14.13 -8.41 1.76
C TRP A 10 14.80 -7.62 2.89
N ASP A 11 15.54 -6.57 2.53
CA ASP A 11 16.42 -5.89 3.47
C ASP A 11 15.69 -4.80 4.27
N THR A 12 14.67 -4.18 3.68
CA THR A 12 13.98 -3.01 4.25
C THR A 12 12.47 -3.22 4.35
N VAL A 13 11.92 -2.80 5.48
CA VAL A 13 10.46 -2.66 5.68
C VAL A 13 10.13 -1.30 6.26
N VAL A 14 9.04 -0.69 5.81
CA VAL A 14 8.42 0.45 6.50
C VAL A 14 6.99 0.10 6.89
N ASP A 15 6.64 0.35 8.15
CA ASP A 15 5.28 0.20 8.68
C ASP A 15 4.64 1.58 8.89
N LEU A 16 3.59 1.89 8.13
CA LEU A 16 2.95 3.19 8.17
C LEU A 16 1.74 3.17 9.12
N GLY A 17 1.70 4.14 10.03
CA GLY A 17 0.66 4.14 11.09
C GLY A 17 0.84 2.95 12.04
N ALA A 18 2.09 2.65 12.40
CA ALA A 18 2.46 1.43 13.11
C ALA A 18 1.93 1.35 14.56
N GLY A 19 1.33 2.43 15.08
CA GLY A 19 0.89 2.51 16.46
C GLY A 19 2.05 2.30 17.42
N ASP A 20 1.88 1.38 18.37
CA ASP A 20 2.90 1.05 19.36
C ASP A 20 4.03 0.15 18.79
N GLY A 21 3.89 -0.33 17.55
CA GLY A 21 4.83 -1.23 16.87
C GLY A 21 4.74 -2.70 17.28
N ALA A 22 3.66 -3.15 17.93
CA ALA A 22 3.49 -4.56 18.29
C ALA A 22 3.50 -5.47 17.04
N THR A 23 2.69 -5.13 16.03
CA THR A 23 2.64 -5.88 14.76
C THR A 23 3.99 -5.86 14.04
N THR A 24 4.62 -4.69 13.93
CA THR A 24 5.95 -4.54 13.31
C THR A 24 6.99 -5.46 13.96
N ALA A 25 6.94 -5.62 15.29
CA ALA A 25 7.91 -6.42 16.03
C ALA A 25 7.89 -7.90 15.62
N HIS A 26 6.72 -8.46 15.30
CA HIS A 26 6.57 -9.86 14.89
C HIS A 26 7.36 -10.20 13.63
N ILE A 27 7.52 -9.25 12.69
CA ILE A 27 8.23 -9.47 11.43
C ILE A 27 9.60 -8.81 11.38
N SER A 28 9.94 -7.95 12.35
CA SER A 28 11.14 -7.12 12.35
C SER A 28 12.45 -7.90 12.10
N HIS A 29 12.53 -9.14 12.61
CA HIS A 29 13.68 -10.03 12.47
C HIS A 29 13.92 -10.55 11.04
N LEU A 30 12.94 -10.40 10.14
CA LEU A 30 13.06 -10.78 8.73
C LEU A 30 13.81 -9.73 7.89
N PHE A 31 14.03 -8.52 8.43
CA PHE A 31 14.59 -7.39 7.71
C PHE A 31 15.86 -6.88 8.39
N LYS A 32 16.78 -6.32 7.60
CA LYS A 32 17.99 -5.67 8.12
C LYS A 32 17.68 -4.30 8.70
N LYS A 33 16.72 -3.57 8.11
CA LYS A 33 16.36 -2.22 8.51
C LYS A 33 14.84 -2.07 8.59
N VAL A 34 14.37 -1.72 9.77
CA VAL A 34 12.94 -1.58 10.08
C VAL A 34 12.66 -0.10 10.34
N TYR A 35 11.80 0.45 9.50
CA TYR A 35 11.28 1.81 9.62
C TYR A 35 9.82 1.77 10.07
N ALA A 36 9.39 2.80 10.79
CA ALA A 36 8.00 2.95 11.17
C ALA A 36 7.60 4.41 11.22
N THR A 37 6.32 4.70 10.98
CA THR A 37 5.74 6.04 11.16
C THR A 37 4.52 5.99 12.07
N ASP A 38 4.29 7.07 12.82
CA ASP A 38 3.02 7.33 13.49
C ASP A 38 2.82 8.84 13.72
N VAL A 39 1.57 9.30 13.62
CA VAL A 39 1.20 10.71 13.85
C VAL A 39 1.24 11.09 15.34
N SER A 40 1.06 10.12 16.24
CA SER A 40 1.03 10.31 17.68
C SER A 40 2.44 10.32 18.29
N ALA A 41 2.74 11.34 19.10
CA ALA A 41 4.03 11.46 19.79
C ALA A 41 4.30 10.28 20.77
N PRO A 42 3.32 9.85 21.61
CA PRO A 42 3.45 8.64 22.40
C PRO A 42 3.77 7.38 21.58
N MET A 43 3.13 7.21 20.42
CA MET A 43 3.36 6.05 19.55
C MET A 43 4.77 6.08 18.95
N ARG A 44 5.22 7.24 18.45
CA ARG A 44 6.62 7.41 18.01
C ARG A 44 7.64 7.09 19.10
N TRP A 45 7.36 7.45 20.35
CA TRP A 45 8.21 7.08 21.48
C TRP A 45 8.23 5.56 21.71
N ALA A 46 7.08 4.89 21.62
CA ALA A 46 6.98 3.44 21.73
C ALA A 46 7.77 2.72 20.61
N LEU A 47 7.66 3.20 19.36
CA LEU A 47 8.42 2.70 18.21
C LEU A 47 9.94 2.85 18.42
N ALA A 48 10.38 4.02 18.89
CA ALA A 48 11.80 4.27 19.19
C ALA A 48 12.33 3.34 20.30
N ARG A 49 11.51 3.06 21.34
CA ARG A 49 11.87 2.12 22.41
C ARG A 49 12.03 0.68 21.91
N ARG A 50 11.34 0.30 20.83
CA ARG A 50 11.53 -0.97 20.11
C ARG A 50 12.74 -0.98 19.18
N LYS A 51 13.52 0.12 19.13
CA LYS A 51 14.71 0.33 18.27
C LYS A 51 14.41 0.37 16.77
N PHE A 52 13.16 0.67 16.39
CA PHE A 52 12.83 0.95 14.99
C PHE A 52 13.31 2.35 14.59
N THR A 53 13.62 2.54 13.31
CA THR A 53 13.94 3.87 12.77
C THR A 53 12.63 4.63 12.54
N VAL A 54 12.32 5.58 13.42
CA VAL A 54 11.08 6.37 13.31
C VAL A 54 11.24 7.44 12.23
N LEU A 55 10.44 7.34 11.17
CA LEU A 55 10.40 8.32 10.08
C LEU A 55 9.30 9.37 10.32
N ASN A 56 9.44 10.54 9.70
CA ASN A 56 8.42 11.57 9.74
C ASN A 56 7.33 11.28 8.70
N VAL A 57 6.07 11.36 9.13
CA VAL A 57 4.88 11.05 8.31
C VAL A 57 4.76 11.90 7.03
N ASN A 58 5.37 13.08 6.99
CA ASN A 58 5.28 14.00 5.86
C ASN A 58 6.39 13.79 4.81
N ASN A 59 7.37 12.93 5.08
CA ASN A 59 8.52 12.73 4.18
C ASN A 59 9.14 11.32 4.24
N TRP A 60 8.43 10.34 4.80
CA TRP A 60 8.90 8.96 4.92
C TRP A 60 9.26 8.35 3.56
N ASP A 61 8.54 8.77 2.52
CA ASP A 61 8.68 8.37 1.14
C ASP A 61 10.08 8.68 0.58
N LYS A 62 10.74 9.73 1.08
CA LYS A 62 12.11 10.11 0.68
C LYS A 62 13.19 9.12 1.14
N THR A 63 12.87 8.18 2.02
CA THR A 63 13.81 7.16 2.52
C THR A 63 13.83 5.90 1.67
N GLY A 64 12.82 5.71 0.80
CA GLY A 64 12.69 4.55 -0.06
C GLY A 64 13.74 4.47 -1.18
N PRO A 65 13.63 3.48 -2.08
CA PRO A 65 12.55 2.49 -2.15
C PRO A 65 12.64 1.40 -1.06
N PHE A 66 11.51 0.81 -0.69
CA PHE A 66 11.40 -0.24 0.32
C PHE A 66 11.09 -1.61 -0.30
N ASN A 67 11.66 -2.69 0.25
CA ASN A 67 11.33 -4.05 -0.21
C ASN A 67 9.96 -4.50 0.26
N MET A 68 9.55 -4.04 1.46
CA MET A 68 8.20 -4.24 1.99
C MET A 68 7.63 -2.94 2.55
N ILE A 69 6.35 -2.70 2.31
CA ILE A 69 5.59 -1.64 2.95
C ILE A 69 4.37 -2.26 3.63
N LEU A 70 4.15 -1.95 4.90
CA LEU A 70 2.90 -2.27 5.61
C LEU A 70 2.04 -1.01 5.69
N CYS A 71 0.78 -1.16 5.30
CA CYS A 71 -0.26 -0.14 5.37
C CYS A 71 -1.50 -0.80 5.97
N LEU A 72 -1.45 -1.04 7.28
CA LEU A 72 -2.43 -1.88 7.97
C LEU A 72 -3.50 -1.00 8.62
N ASN A 73 -4.74 -1.07 8.14
CA ASN A 73 -5.87 -0.32 8.69
C ASN A 73 -5.59 1.20 8.79
N LEU A 74 -4.91 1.71 7.76
CA LEU A 74 -4.52 3.11 7.64
C LEU A 74 -5.31 3.85 6.55
N LEU A 75 -5.67 3.20 5.44
CA LEU A 75 -6.36 3.85 4.32
C LEU A 75 -7.76 4.35 4.70
N ASP A 76 -8.43 3.68 5.62
CA ASP A 76 -9.68 4.09 6.26
C ASP A 76 -9.50 5.18 7.32
N ARG A 77 -8.27 5.45 7.76
CA ARG A 77 -7.95 6.42 8.82
C ARG A 77 -7.14 7.63 8.38
N CYS A 78 -6.83 7.72 7.09
CA CYS A 78 -6.01 8.77 6.53
C CYS A 78 -6.86 9.80 5.76
N ASP A 79 -6.41 11.06 5.78
CA ASP A 79 -7.15 12.16 5.16
C ASP A 79 -7.13 12.09 3.62
N ARG A 80 -6.04 11.59 3.05
CA ARG A 80 -5.78 11.59 1.60
C ARG A 80 -5.35 10.20 1.09
N PRO A 81 -6.26 9.21 1.12
CA PRO A 81 -5.94 7.81 0.78
C PRO A 81 -5.47 7.61 -0.67
N ASN A 82 -5.96 8.37 -1.64
CA ASN A 82 -5.50 8.22 -3.03
C ASN A 82 -4.08 8.77 -3.19
N THR A 83 -3.75 9.87 -2.52
CA THR A 83 -2.38 10.40 -2.46
C THR A 83 -1.44 9.39 -1.81
N LEU A 84 -1.84 8.79 -0.68
CA LEU A 84 -1.06 7.76 -0.01
C LEU A 84 -0.83 6.54 -0.92
N LEU A 85 -1.85 6.05 -1.62
CA LEU A 85 -1.71 4.92 -2.56
C LEU A 85 -0.66 5.17 -3.65
N ASN A 86 -0.60 6.39 -4.20
CA ASN A 86 0.44 6.75 -5.18
C ASN A 86 1.83 6.73 -4.54
N GLN A 87 2.00 7.27 -3.33
CA GLN A 87 3.27 7.21 -2.60
C GLN A 87 3.69 5.77 -2.28
N LEU A 88 2.75 4.91 -1.88
CA LEU A 88 3.00 3.50 -1.62
C LEU A 88 3.54 2.80 -2.87
N ARG A 89 2.94 3.03 -4.04
CA ARG A 89 3.45 2.51 -5.32
C ARG A 89 4.85 3.02 -5.62
N ASP A 90 5.04 4.34 -5.56
CA ASP A 90 6.29 4.99 -5.99
C ASP A 90 7.50 4.69 -5.12
N THR A 91 7.25 4.32 -3.87
CA THR A 91 8.31 3.99 -2.92
C THR A 91 8.51 2.50 -2.74
N LEU A 92 7.73 1.66 -3.45
CA LEU A 92 7.94 0.23 -3.45
C LEU A 92 9.09 -0.13 -4.41
N ALA A 93 10.07 -0.87 -3.92
CA ALA A 93 11.15 -1.38 -4.77
C ALA A 93 10.56 -2.31 -5.86
N PRO A 94 11.18 -2.37 -7.06
CA PRO A 94 10.81 -3.37 -8.06
C PRO A 94 10.79 -4.78 -7.48
N GLY A 95 9.68 -5.50 -7.69
CA GLY A 95 9.44 -6.83 -7.10
C GLY A 95 9.11 -6.85 -5.61
N GLY A 96 9.04 -5.70 -4.94
CA GLY A 96 8.68 -5.57 -3.53
C GLY A 96 7.23 -5.97 -3.20
N ARG A 97 6.89 -5.92 -1.91
CA ARG A 97 5.54 -6.26 -1.41
C ARG A 97 4.91 -5.12 -0.63
N LEU A 98 3.74 -4.70 -1.06
CA LEU A 98 2.87 -3.85 -0.28
C LEU A 98 1.80 -4.73 0.39
N VAL A 99 1.70 -4.64 1.72
CA VAL A 99 0.67 -5.34 2.49
C VAL A 99 -0.33 -4.29 2.97
N VAL A 100 -1.57 -4.40 2.52
CA VAL A 100 -2.66 -3.52 2.92
C VAL A 100 -3.65 -4.32 3.74
N ALA A 101 -4.09 -3.80 4.90
CA ALA A 101 -5.24 -4.32 5.63
C ALA A 101 -6.35 -3.28 5.62
N LEU A 102 -7.60 -3.74 5.47
CA LEU A 102 -8.80 -2.92 5.39
C LEU A 102 -9.94 -3.62 6.13
N VAL A 103 -10.50 -2.92 7.11
CA VAL A 103 -11.79 -3.30 7.68
C VAL A 103 -12.90 -3.07 6.65
N LEU A 104 -13.67 -4.13 6.37
CA LEU A 104 -14.84 -4.09 5.50
C LEU A 104 -16.11 -4.45 6.30
N PRO A 105 -17.27 -3.82 6.04
CA PRO A 105 -17.53 -2.82 5.01
C PRO A 105 -16.80 -1.49 5.25
N PHE A 106 -16.22 -0.93 4.18
CA PHE A 106 -15.36 0.25 4.26
C PHE A 106 -16.11 1.47 4.78
N SER A 107 -15.66 2.00 5.91
CA SER A 107 -16.22 3.18 6.57
C SER A 107 -15.09 4.06 7.07
N PRO A 108 -14.66 5.07 6.28
CA PRO A 108 -13.50 5.86 6.63
C PRO A 108 -13.80 6.80 7.80
N TYR A 109 -12.83 6.94 8.72
CA TYR A 109 -12.88 7.84 9.86
C TYR A 109 -11.50 8.43 10.14
N VAL A 110 -11.38 9.76 10.01
CA VAL A 110 -10.10 10.47 10.13
C VAL A 110 -10.00 11.14 11.50
N GLU A 111 -9.12 10.65 12.37
CA GLU A 111 -8.91 11.19 13.73
C GLU A 111 -8.42 12.65 13.70
N THR A 112 -7.53 12.97 12.77
CA THR A 112 -6.89 14.28 12.65
C THR A 112 -6.76 14.65 11.18
N GLY A 113 -7.86 15.14 10.60
CA GLY A 113 -7.92 15.60 9.20
C GLY A 113 -7.96 17.12 9.10
N GLU A 114 -7.65 17.68 7.93
CA GLU A 114 -7.59 19.13 7.72
C GLU A 114 -8.93 19.84 8.00
N ARG A 115 -10.06 19.15 7.73
CA ARG A 115 -11.41 19.69 7.92
C ARG A 115 -11.91 19.65 9.36
N GLY A 116 -11.36 18.78 10.20
CA GLY A 116 -11.85 18.55 11.56
C GLY A 116 -13.28 17.97 11.65
N ASP A 117 -13.84 17.45 10.56
CA ASP A 117 -15.18 16.82 10.51
C ASP A 117 -15.13 15.28 10.48
N HIS A 118 -13.95 14.72 10.74
CA HIS A 118 -13.61 13.29 10.70
C HIS A 118 -13.82 12.60 9.34
N LYS A 119 -14.01 13.36 8.26
CA LYS A 119 -14.11 12.84 6.91
C LYS A 119 -12.79 13.01 6.16
N PRO A 120 -12.46 12.08 5.26
CA PRO A 120 -11.28 12.24 4.41
C PRO A 120 -11.53 13.30 3.33
N MET A 121 -10.46 14.00 2.96
CA MET A 121 -10.40 14.88 1.80
C MET A 121 -10.49 14.12 0.47
N GLU A 122 -10.04 12.87 0.43
CA GLU A 122 -10.10 12.00 -0.75
C GLU A 122 -10.86 10.71 -0.43
N TYR A 123 -11.74 10.29 -1.34
CA TYR A 123 -12.54 9.08 -1.15
C TYR A 123 -12.06 7.96 -2.06
N LEU A 124 -11.96 6.76 -1.50
CA LEU A 124 -11.80 5.55 -2.29
C LEU A 124 -13.16 5.18 -2.93
N PRO A 125 -13.20 4.75 -4.20
CA PRO A 125 -14.43 4.41 -4.93
C PRO A 125 -15.05 3.06 -4.49
N ILE A 126 -15.21 2.84 -3.18
CA ILE A 126 -15.81 1.62 -2.61
C ILE A 126 -17.28 1.94 -2.27
N ARG A 127 -18.23 1.40 -3.04
CA ARG A 127 -19.67 1.77 -2.94
C ARG A 127 -20.63 0.60 -2.71
N VAL A 128 -20.18 -0.63 -2.92
CA VAL A 128 -21.03 -1.83 -2.93
C VAL A 128 -21.25 -2.38 -1.52
N SER A 129 -22.35 -3.11 -1.32
CA SER A 129 -22.67 -3.76 -0.04
C SER A 129 -22.29 -5.24 -0.09
N GLY A 130 -21.58 -5.72 0.94
CA GLY A 130 -21.14 -7.11 1.02
C GLY A 130 -19.63 -7.23 0.86
N LEU A 131 -19.05 -8.20 1.58
CA LEU A 131 -17.61 -8.32 1.71
C LEU A 131 -16.95 -8.62 0.36
N GLU A 132 -17.39 -9.67 -0.33
CA GLU A 132 -16.77 -10.14 -1.57
C GLU A 132 -16.84 -9.10 -2.68
N GLU A 133 -17.96 -8.38 -2.79
CA GLU A 133 -18.13 -7.29 -3.75
C GLU A 133 -17.20 -6.12 -3.43
N GLN A 134 -17.04 -5.76 -2.15
CA GLN A 134 -16.09 -4.72 -1.76
C GLN A 134 -14.65 -5.15 -2.01
N VAL A 135 -14.29 -6.41 -1.75
CA VAL A 135 -12.97 -6.95 -2.10
C VAL A 135 -12.70 -6.83 -3.59
N ALA A 136 -13.65 -7.23 -4.45
CA ALA A 136 -13.53 -7.06 -5.90
C ALA A 136 -13.38 -5.57 -6.29
N THR A 137 -14.20 -4.70 -5.70
CA THR A 137 -14.14 -3.24 -5.95
C THR A 137 -12.81 -2.63 -5.53
N VAL A 138 -12.27 -3.03 -4.37
CA VAL A 138 -10.96 -2.60 -3.88
C VAL A 138 -9.87 -3.01 -4.88
N ILE A 139 -9.90 -4.24 -5.37
CA ILE A 139 -8.91 -4.72 -6.35
C ILE A 139 -9.02 -3.94 -7.67
N ASP A 140 -10.22 -3.87 -8.26
CA ASP A 140 -10.41 -3.37 -9.62
C ASP A 140 -10.48 -1.85 -9.73
N SER A 141 -11.01 -1.18 -8.70
CA SER A 141 -11.28 0.26 -8.71
C SER A 141 -10.36 1.09 -7.80
N VAL A 142 -9.61 0.44 -6.89
CA VAL A 142 -8.65 1.14 -6.00
C VAL A 142 -7.21 0.79 -6.36
N PHE A 143 -6.82 -0.49 -6.32
CA PHE A 143 -5.42 -0.89 -6.51
C PHE A 143 -4.99 -0.87 -7.97
N LYS A 144 -5.76 -1.51 -8.85
CA LYS A 144 -5.43 -1.64 -10.27
C LYS A 144 -5.23 -0.28 -10.98
N PRO A 145 -6.07 0.75 -10.79
CA PRO A 145 -5.87 2.05 -11.44
C PRO A 145 -4.60 2.78 -10.99
N VAL A 146 -4.07 2.47 -9.80
CA VAL A 146 -2.82 3.03 -9.29
C VAL A 146 -1.60 2.23 -9.79
N GLY A 147 -1.80 1.11 -10.50
CA GLY A 147 -0.72 0.24 -10.94
C GLY A 147 -0.24 -0.72 -9.84
N LEU A 148 -1.13 -1.09 -8.91
CA LEU A 148 -0.88 -2.09 -7.88
C LEU A 148 -1.64 -3.37 -8.23
N ARG A 149 -0.91 -4.45 -8.48
CA ARG A 149 -1.46 -5.77 -8.79
C ARG A 149 -1.66 -6.57 -7.51
N CYS A 150 -2.88 -7.04 -7.26
CA CYS A 150 -3.17 -7.93 -6.15
C CYS A 150 -2.67 -9.35 -6.45
N LEU A 151 -1.74 -9.85 -5.64
CA LEU A 151 -1.19 -11.20 -5.76
C LEU A 151 -2.08 -12.23 -5.05
N VAL A 152 -2.47 -11.91 -3.82
CA VAL A 152 -3.30 -12.73 -2.96
C VAL A 152 -3.99 -11.85 -1.93
N TRP A 153 -5.14 -12.29 -1.45
CA TRP A 153 -5.83 -11.68 -0.31
C TRP A 153 -6.38 -12.77 0.61
N SER A 154 -6.65 -12.41 1.86
CA SER A 154 -7.28 -13.30 2.85
C SER A 154 -8.18 -12.50 3.78
N LYS A 155 -9.18 -13.16 4.35
CA LYS A 155 -10.07 -12.61 5.38
C LYS A 155 -9.55 -12.98 6.77
N LEU A 156 -9.57 -12.03 7.68
CA LEU A 156 -9.12 -12.19 9.07
C LEU A 156 -10.16 -11.58 10.03
N PRO A 157 -10.25 -12.07 11.29
CA PRO A 157 -11.03 -11.38 12.31
C PRO A 157 -10.33 -10.07 12.70
N TYR A 158 -11.10 -8.98 12.78
CA TYR A 158 -10.65 -7.70 13.35
C TYR A 158 -11.25 -7.53 14.74
N LEU A 159 -10.40 -7.27 15.73
CA LEU A 159 -10.82 -6.92 17.09
C LEU A 159 -10.34 -5.51 17.41
N CYS A 160 -11.28 -4.61 17.69
CA CYS A 160 -10.96 -3.27 18.19
C CYS A 160 -11.69 -2.98 19.49
N GLU A 161 -11.18 -1.98 20.22
CA GLU A 161 -11.87 -1.42 21.38
C GLU A 161 -13.27 -0.98 20.96
N GLY A 162 -14.26 -1.40 21.72
CA GLY A 162 -15.65 -1.05 21.47
C GLY A 162 -16.06 0.22 22.19
N ASP A 163 -17.33 0.33 22.53
CA ASP A 163 -17.90 1.50 23.19
C ASP A 163 -18.35 1.19 24.62
N LEU A 164 -19.04 2.15 25.24
CA LEU A 164 -19.58 2.01 26.61
C LEU A 164 -20.59 0.85 26.76
N ARG A 165 -21.10 0.28 25.66
CA ARG A 165 -22.07 -0.83 25.65
C ARG A 165 -21.40 -2.17 25.37
N GLN A 166 -20.33 -2.19 24.59
CA GLN A 166 -19.60 -3.40 24.24
C GLN A 166 -18.10 -3.15 24.30
N ALA A 167 -17.36 -3.88 25.14
CA ALA A 167 -15.93 -3.65 25.35
C ALA A 167 -15.05 -3.86 24.10
N TYR A 168 -15.52 -4.65 23.13
CA TYR A 168 -14.79 -4.93 21.89
C TYR A 168 -15.74 -5.16 20.71
N CYS A 169 -15.39 -4.62 19.54
CA CYS A 169 -16.11 -4.85 18.29
C CYS A 169 -15.41 -5.96 17.48
N PHE A 170 -16.22 -6.84 16.87
CA PHE A 170 -15.74 -7.84 15.91
C PHE A 170 -16.14 -7.42 14.50
N LEU A 171 -15.15 -7.17 13.65
CA LEU A 171 -15.35 -6.78 12.25
C LEU A 171 -14.58 -7.75 11.34
N GLU A 172 -14.84 -7.68 10.05
CA GLU A 172 -14.06 -8.43 9.05
C GLU A 172 -12.89 -7.56 8.57
N ASP A 173 -11.66 -8.03 8.76
CA ASP A 173 -10.47 -7.45 8.13
C ASP A 173 -10.16 -8.22 6.85
N VAL A 174 -9.68 -7.53 5.82
CA VAL A 174 -9.16 -8.15 4.62
C VAL A 174 -7.74 -7.67 4.39
N ILE A 175 -6.82 -8.63 4.32
CA ILE A 175 -5.42 -8.38 4.02
C ILE A 175 -5.16 -8.66 2.54
N PHE A 176 -4.47 -7.74 1.88
CA PHE A 176 -4.05 -7.82 0.49
C PHE A 176 -2.53 -7.77 0.41
N VAL A 177 -1.97 -8.68 -0.39
CA VAL A 177 -0.56 -8.63 -0.77
C VAL A 177 -0.49 -8.16 -2.20
N LEU A 178 0.14 -7.00 -2.39
CA LEU A 178 0.21 -6.27 -3.64
C LEU A 178 1.67 -6.18 -4.12
N GLU A 179 1.83 -5.99 -5.42
CA GLU A 179 3.09 -5.56 -6.04
C GLU A 179 2.83 -4.39 -6.98
N ALA A 180 3.84 -3.56 -7.22
CA ALA A 180 3.77 -2.54 -8.26
C ALA A 180 3.92 -3.21 -9.63
N GLU A 181 3.05 -2.86 -10.57
CA GLU A 181 3.22 -3.25 -11.97
C GLU A 181 4.43 -2.49 -12.56
N GLU A 182 5.28 -3.19 -13.33
CA GLU A 182 6.34 -2.53 -14.07
C GLU A 182 5.71 -1.57 -15.08
N GLY A 183 6.02 -0.28 -14.95
CA GLY A 183 5.43 0.77 -15.78
C GLY A 183 5.55 0.44 -17.27
N THR A 184 4.43 0.48 -17.99
CA THR A 184 4.36 0.33 -19.45
C THR A 184 5.04 1.47 -20.23
N GLU A 185 5.65 2.44 -19.55
CA GLU A 185 6.29 3.62 -20.17
C GLU A 185 7.65 3.36 -20.84
N GLN A 186 8.17 2.13 -20.83
CA GLN A 186 9.40 1.77 -21.56
C GLN A 186 9.19 0.88 -22.79
N ARG A 187 7.95 0.51 -23.17
CA ARG A 187 7.72 -0.43 -24.28
C ARG A 187 7.46 0.19 -25.66
N ILE A 188 7.61 1.50 -25.85
CA ILE A 188 7.53 2.14 -27.19
C ILE A 188 8.62 3.20 -27.35
N LYS A 189 9.85 2.77 -27.65
CA LYS A 189 10.81 3.52 -28.49
C LYS A 189 11.71 2.53 -29.22
N GLU A 190 11.15 1.68 -30.07
CA GLU A 190 11.92 1.15 -31.19
C GLU A 190 11.78 2.15 -32.35
N PRO A 191 12.88 2.75 -32.85
CA PRO A 191 12.80 3.55 -34.06
C PRO A 191 12.45 2.64 -35.23
N ILE A 192 11.37 2.97 -35.92
CA ILE A 192 11.07 2.42 -37.24
C ILE A 192 12.27 2.74 -38.14
N LYS A 193 13.04 1.71 -38.51
CA LYS A 193 14.02 1.84 -39.59
C LYS A 193 13.24 1.99 -40.89
N GLU A 194 13.16 3.21 -41.42
CA GLU A 194 12.78 3.43 -42.81
C GLU A 194 13.75 2.66 -43.70
N ASN A 195 13.24 1.63 -44.37
CA ASN A 195 13.97 0.94 -45.42
C ASN A 195 14.10 1.89 -46.60
N GLU A 196 15.32 2.38 -46.84
CA GLU A 196 15.72 3.02 -48.08
C GLU A 196 15.39 2.10 -49.26
N ARG A 197 14.44 2.50 -50.10
CA ARG A 197 14.23 1.91 -51.42
C ARG A 197 15.34 2.41 -52.35
N THR A 198 16.48 1.74 -52.35
CA THR A 198 17.40 1.81 -53.49
C THR A 198 16.79 1.02 -54.66
N GLY A 199 16.60 1.73 -55.77
CA GLY A 199 15.93 1.24 -56.96
C GLY A 199 16.62 0.08 -57.67
N CYS A 200 15.81 -0.67 -58.41
CA CYS A 200 16.28 -1.47 -59.53
C CYS A 200 15.26 -1.28 -60.67
N VAL A 201 15.57 -0.34 -61.55
CA VAL A 201 14.95 -0.23 -62.87
C VAL A 201 15.54 -1.36 -63.71
N LYS A 202 14.70 -2.30 -64.15
CA LYS A 202 15.02 -3.20 -65.27
C LYS A 202 14.32 -2.68 -66.51
N LYS A 203 15.03 -2.57 -67.62
CA LYS A 203 14.76 -3.33 -68.86
C LYS A 203 15.64 -2.86 -70.03
N ASP A 204 16.34 -3.82 -70.63
CA ASP A 204 16.39 -3.99 -72.08
C ASP A 204 15.00 -4.42 -72.60
#